data_AF-A0A511DV42-F1
#
_entry.id   AF-A0A511DV42-F1
#
_cell.length_a   1.000
_cell.length_b   1.000
_cell.length_c   1.000
_cell.angle_alpha   90.00
_cell.angle_beta   90.00
_cell.angle_gamma   90.00
#
_symmetry.space_group_name_H-M   'P 1'
#
loop_
_entity.id
_entity.type
_entity.pdbx_description
1 polymer ?
#
loop_
_entity_poly.entity_id
_entity_poly.type
_entity_poly.pdbx_seq_one_letter_code
_entity_poly.pdbx_strand_id
1 'polypeptide(L)' 'MKLTLNETAAKFNVSPTEIDAYVQNGLVPSRTVGTIVADFDETDMYWVDMVHCFIENGSSIDDVKQLIKHCKI' A
#
# COMPACT_ATOMS: atom_id res chain seq x y z
N MET A 1 13.88 -8.25 1.66
CA MET A 1 13.92 -7.73 3.06
C MET A 1 12.50 -7.59 3.60
N LYS A 2 12.29 -7.67 4.93
CA LYS A 2 11.02 -7.36 5.58
C LYS A 2 11.21 -6.13 6.48
N LEU A 3 10.34 -5.13 6.35
CA LEU A 3 10.35 -3.90 7.13
C LEU A 3 9.06 -3.78 7.93
N THR A 4 9.15 -3.23 9.14
CA THR A 4 7.94 -2.94 9.92
C THR A 4 7.11 -1.81 9.27
N LEU A 5 5.85 -1.67 9.67
CA LEU A 5 4.98 -0.58 9.22
C LEU A 5 5.66 0.79 9.34
N ASN A 6 6.32 1.06 10.46
CA ASN A 6 6.99 2.33 10.73
C ASN A 6 8.23 2.55 9.85
N GLU A 7 8.98 1.48 9.56
CA GLU A 7 10.14 1.56 8.66
C GLU A 7 9.70 1.76 7.20
N THR A 8 8.65 1.07 6.77
CA THR A 8 8.03 1.27 5.45
C THR A 8 7.48 2.68 5.30
N ALA A 9 6.75 3.18 6.31
CA ALA A 9 6.26 4.54 6.39
C ALA A 9 7.40 5.56 6.24
N ALA A 10 8.46 5.42 7.04
CA ALA A 10 9.62 6.29 6.98
C ALA A 10 10.35 6.23 5.63
N LYS A 11 10.41 5.06 5.00
CA LYS A 11 11.08 4.85 3.71
C LYS A 11 10.38 5.57 2.56
N PHE A 12 9.05 5.52 2.55
CA PHE A 12 8.23 6.11 1.49
C PHE A 12 7.67 7.49 1.87
N ASN A 13 8.09 8.04 3.01
CA ASN A 13 7.60 9.30 3.56
C ASN A 13 6.06 9.38 3.69
N VAL A 14 5.44 8.23 3.96
CA VAL A 14 3.99 8.07 4.18
C VAL A 14 3.70 7.92 5.66
N SER A 15 2.49 8.32 6.07
CA SER A 15 2.03 8.04 7.43
C SER A 15 1.67 6.55 7.58
N PRO A 16 1.96 5.90 8.72
CA PRO A 16 1.50 4.54 9.01
C PRO A 16 -0.02 4.34 8.82
N THR A 17 -0.81 5.38 9.11
CA THR A 17 -2.27 5.41 8.93
C THR A 17 -2.68 5.37 7.45
N GLU A 18 -1.89 5.95 6.55
CA GLU A 18 -2.17 5.91 5.11
C GLU A 18 -1.88 4.52 4.55
N ILE A 19 -0.79 3.90 5.00
CA ILE A 19 -0.48 2.51 4.64
C ILE A 19 -1.58 1.56 5.12
N ASP A 20 -2.08 1.74 6.35
CA ASP A 20 -3.22 0.96 6.84
C ASP A 20 -4.46 1.18 5.97
N ALA A 21 -4.76 2.44 5.59
CA ALA A 21 -5.85 2.74 4.66
C ALA A 21 -5.69 2.02 3.30
N TYR A 22 -4.46 1.89 2.78
CA TYR A 22 -4.21 1.15 1.53
C TYR A 22 -4.52 -0.35 1.69
N VAL A 23 -4.10 -0.95 2.80
CA VAL A 23 -4.38 -2.37 3.11
C VAL A 23 -5.89 -2.59 3.32
N GLN A 24 -6.56 -1.73 4.08
CA GLN A 24 -8.02 -1.82 4.31
C GLN A 24 -8.82 -1.68 3.00
N ASN A 25 -8.33 -0.89 2.06
CA ASN A 25 -8.98 -0.70 0.77
C ASN A 25 -8.64 -1.78 -0.27
N GLY A 26 -7.76 -2.74 0.08
CA GLY A 26 -7.31 -3.80 -0.83
C GLY A 26 -6.37 -3.32 -1.93
N LEU A 27 -5.65 -2.21 -1.70
CA LEU A 27 -4.66 -1.67 -2.63
C LEU A 27 -3.30 -2.37 -2.53
N VAL A 28 -3.11 -3.21 -1.49
CA VAL A 28 -1.95 -4.06 -1.31
C VAL A 28 -2.42 -5.52 -1.46
N PRO A 29 -2.47 -6.06 -2.68
CA PRO A 29 -3.12 -7.35 -2.96
C PRO A 29 -2.37 -8.56 -2.40
N SER A 30 -1.08 -8.40 -2.08
CA SER A 30 -0.29 -9.38 -1.32
C SER A 30 -0.78 -9.54 0.12
N ARG A 31 -1.66 -8.66 0.61
CA ARG A 31 -2.18 -8.67 1.98
C ARG A 31 -3.70 -8.82 2.02
N THR A 32 -4.16 -9.58 3.00
CA THR A 32 -5.58 -9.77 3.26
C THR A 32 -6.12 -8.61 4.08
N VAL A 33 -7.19 -7.98 3.59
CA VAL A 33 -7.94 -6.93 4.28
C VAL A 33 -8.31 -7.39 5.70
N GLY A 34 -8.03 -6.56 6.70
CA GLY A 34 -8.33 -6.85 8.12
C GLY A 34 -7.23 -7.58 8.89
N THR A 35 -6.07 -7.85 8.27
CA THR A 35 -4.91 -8.41 8.98
C THR A 35 -4.06 -7.29 9.56
N ILE A 36 -3.77 -7.33 10.86
CA ILE A 36 -2.78 -6.42 11.49
C ILE A 36 -1.40 -6.80 10.95
N VAL A 37 -0.83 -5.93 10.10
CA VAL A 37 0.46 -6.20 9.44
C VAL A 37 1.61 -5.76 10.34
N ALA A 38 2.38 -6.72 10.85
CA ALA A 38 3.61 -6.43 11.60
C ALA A 38 4.80 -6.12 10.67
N ASP A 39 4.93 -6.87 9.57
CA ASP A 39 6.06 -6.80 8.65
C ASP A 39 5.59 -6.75 7.18
N PHE A 40 6.16 -5.84 6.40
CA PHE A 40 5.99 -5.62 4.96
C PHE A 40 7.18 -6.21 4.20
N ASP A 41 6.91 -7.04 3.20
CA ASP A 41 7.94 -7.54 2.29
C ASP A 41 8.14 -6.64 1.07
N GLU A 42 9.04 -7.02 0.17
CA GLU A 42 9.36 -6.24 -1.04
C GLU A 42 8.17 -6.08 -1.99
N THR A 43 7.28 -7.06 -2.06
CA THR A 43 6.07 -6.97 -2.88
C THR A 43 5.09 -5.99 -2.26
N ASP A 44 4.87 -6.05 -0.94
CA ASP A 44 4.01 -5.08 -0.26
C ASP A 44 4.54 -3.66 -0.39
N MET A 45 5.85 -3.48 -0.18
CA MET A 45 6.51 -2.19 -0.31
C MET A 45 6.36 -1.62 -1.72
N TYR A 46 6.46 -2.46 -2.75
CA TYR A 46 6.21 -2.04 -4.13
C TYR A 46 4.78 -1.53 -4.34
N TRP A 47 3.78 -2.24 -3.82
CA TRP A 47 2.39 -1.80 -3.92
C TRP A 47 2.13 -0.50 -3.15
N VAL A 48 2.67 -0.39 -1.93
CA VAL A 48 2.53 0.83 -1.10
C VAL A 48 3.14 2.04 -1.81
N ASP A 49 4.35 1.91 -2.34
CA ASP A 49 5.04 2.96 -3.08
C ASP A 49 4.26 3.38 -4.33
N MET A 50 3.80 2.40 -5.12
CA MET A 50 3.04 2.65 -6.33
C MET A 50 1.72 3.39 -6.02
N VAL A 51 0.95 2.88 -5.06
CA VAL A 51 -0.33 3.47 -4.63
C VAL A 51 -0.10 4.89 -4.11
N HIS A 52 0.92 5.09 -3.28
CA HIS A 52 1.25 6.39 -2.74
C HIS A 52 1.60 7.38 -3.86
N CYS A 53 2.45 6.98 -4.81
CA CYS A 53 2.77 7.79 -5.98
C CYS A 53 1.52 8.22 -6.75
N PHE A 54 0.55 7.33 -6.98
CA PHE A 54 -0.69 7.70 -7.67
C PHE A 54 -1.51 8.74 -6.89
N ILE A 55 -1.60 8.58 -5.58
CA ILE A 55 -2.35 9.48 -4.69
C ILE A 55 -1.67 10.85 -4.60
N GLU A 56 -0.35 10.91 -4.46
CA GLU A 56 0.39 12.18 -4.48
C GLU A 56 0.24 12.93 -5.81
N ASN A 57 0.11 12.20 -6.92
CA ASN A 57 -0.15 12.79 -8.23
C ASN A 57 -1.62 13.20 -8.46
N GLY A 58 -2.47 13.13 -7.43
CA GLY A 58 -3.85 13.60 -7.46
C GLY A 58 -4.88 12.55 -7.86
N SER A 59 -4.50 11.27 -7.95
CA SER A 59 -5.46 10.19 -8.14
C SER A 59 -6.20 9.88 -6.83
N SER A 60 -7.46 9.50 -6.92
CA SER A 60 -8.21 9.07 -5.74
C SER A 60 -7.90 7.60 -5.41
N ILE A 61 -8.07 7.20 -4.14
CA ILE A 61 -7.99 5.79 -3.72
C ILE A 61 -8.89 4.89 -4.59
N ASP A 62 -10.10 5.36 -4.93
CA ASP A 62 -11.01 4.61 -5.80
C ASP A 62 -10.48 4.42 -7.23
N ASP A 63 -9.80 5.42 -7.79
CA ASP A 63 -9.19 5.32 -9.13
C ASP A 63 -8.07 4.29 -9.13
N VAL A 64 -7.21 4.35 -8.12
CA VAL A 64 -6.13 3.36 -7.92
C VAL A 64 -6.72 1.97 -7.71
N LYS A 65 -7.80 1.85 -6.94
CA LYS A 65 -8.50 0.58 -6.74
C LYS A 65 -9.04 -0.01 -8.04
N GLN A 66 -9.53 0.83 -8.95
CA GLN A 66 -9.94 0.38 -10.28
C GLN A 66 -8.74 -0.07 -11.11
N LEU A 67 -7.63 0.67 -11.08
CA LEU A 67 -6.39 0.30 -11.79
C LEU A 67 -5.84 -1.06 -11.32
N ILE A 68 -5.83 -1.30 -10.02
CA ILE A 68 -5.32 -2.56 -9.43
C ILE A 68 -6.17 -3.76 -9.87
N LYS A 69 -7.48 -3.61 -10.10
CA LYS A 69 -8.32 -4.69 -10.66
C LYS A 69 -7.92 -5.11 -12.06
N HIS A 70 -7.24 -4.23 -12.81
CA HIS A 70 -6.72 -4.53 -14.14
C HIS A 70 -5.31 -5.14 -14.12
N CYS A 71 -4.59 -5.04 -13.00
CA CYS A 71 -3.34 -5.76 -12.82
C CYS A 71 -3.64 -7.26 -12.75
N LYS A 72 -2.90 -8.07 -13.52
CA LYS A 72 -2.89 -9.52 -13.35
C LYS A 72 -1.97 -9.84 -12.18
N ILE A 73 -2.57 -10.06 -11.02
CA ILE A 73 -1.90 -10.34 -9.74
C ILE A 73 -1.80 -11.85 -9.55
#